data_AF-A0A7C1SLT9-F1
#
_entry.id   AF-A0A7C1SLT9-F1
#
_cell.length_a   1.000
_cell.length_b   1.000
_cell.length_c   1.000
_cell.angle_alpha   90.00
_cell.angle_beta   90.00
_cell.angle_gamma   90.00
#
_symmetry.space_group_name_H-M   'P 1'
#
loop_
_entity.id
_entity.type
_entity.pdbx_description
1 polymer ?
#
loop_
_entity_poly.entity_id
_entity_poly.type
_entity_poly.pdbx_seq_one_letter_code
_entity_poly.pdbx_strand_id
1 'polypeptide(L)'
;MDEKDKLSGIENYLKELFPGCVIENMRDSKSSSYMFRVDAPTGETKHNIGISSEFVSDNEPEDIVICLKLYNLKGYLEMFGNKEVLVTNDGINPEVTLPLVLK
;
A
#
# COMPACT_ATOMS: atom_id res chain seq x y z
N MET A 1 -6.78 -4.22 19.24
CA MET A 1 -6.44 -2.90 18.68
C MET A 1 -7.28 -2.70 17.42
N ASP A 2 -7.75 -1.49 17.13
CA ASP A 2 -8.71 -1.27 16.04
C ASP A 2 -8.00 -1.35 14.67
N GLU A 3 -8.66 -1.91 13.65
CA GLU A 3 -8.18 -1.93 12.25
C GLU A 3 -7.72 -0.54 11.82
N LYS A 4 -8.46 0.48 12.27
CA LYS A 4 -8.16 1.89 12.05
C LYS A 4 -6.79 2.32 12.55
N ASP A 5 -6.33 1.81 13.70
CA ASP A 5 -5.02 2.16 14.26
C ASP A 5 -3.91 1.56 13.40
N LYS A 6 -4.09 0.30 12.95
CA LYS A 6 -3.15 -0.37 12.04
C LYS A 6 -3.03 0.38 10.71
N LEU A 7 -4.16 0.76 10.12
CA LEU A 7 -4.19 1.54 8.86
C LEU A 7 -3.54 2.93 9.03
N SER A 8 -3.74 3.57 10.17
CA SER A 8 -3.09 4.86 10.49
C SER A 8 -1.57 4.70 10.63
N GLY A 9 -1.11 3.59 11.22
CA GLY A 9 0.31 3.26 11.30
C GLY A 9 0.96 3.08 9.92
N ILE A 10 0.27 2.38 9.02
CA ILE A 10 0.69 2.24 7.62
C ILE A 10 0.75 3.61 6.94
N GLU A 11 -0.29 4.43 7.06
CA GLU A 11 -0.34 5.76 6.45
C GLU A 11 0.81 6.66 6.92
N ASN A 12 1.12 6.63 8.22
CA ASN A 12 2.24 7.38 8.79
C ASN A 12 3.58 6.91 8.24
N TYR A 13 3.79 5.60 8.14
CA TYR A 13 4.99 5.05 7.51
C TYR A 13 5.12 5.48 6.04
N LEU A 14 4.04 5.49 5.27
CA LEU A 14 4.05 5.97 3.89
C LEU A 14 4.37 7.46 3.78
N LYS A 15 3.87 8.29 4.71
CA LYS A 15 4.21 9.72 4.78
C LYS A 15 5.68 9.96 5.10
N GLU A 16 6.27 9.14 5.98
CA GLU A 16 7.71 9.16 6.24
C GLU A 16 8.51 8.75 5.01
N LEU A 17 8.01 7.77 4.25
CA LEU A 17 8.68 7.25 3.06
C LEU A 17 8.66 8.23 1.88
N PHE A 18 7.57 8.99 1.76
CA PHE A 18 7.32 9.93 0.67
C PHE A 18 7.04 11.34 1.19
N PRO A 19 8.07 12.03 1.74
CA PRO A 19 7.88 13.35 2.32
C PRO A 19 7.34 14.33 1.28
N GLY A 20 6.29 15.05 1.66
CA GLY A 20 5.60 16.02 0.81
C GLY A 20 4.57 15.41 -0.16
N CYS A 21 4.47 14.09 -0.28
CA CYS A 21 3.39 13.47 -1.05
C CYS A 21 2.10 13.42 -0.22
N VAL A 22 0.96 13.38 -0.90
CA VAL A 22 -0.35 13.14 -0.31
C VAL A 22 -0.59 11.64 -0.30
N ILE A 23 -0.97 11.10 0.86
CA ILE A 23 -1.32 9.69 1.03
C ILE A 23 -2.81 9.61 1.29
N GLU A 24 -3.54 8.90 0.43
CA GLU A 24 -4.98 8.66 0.59
C GLU A 24 -5.26 7.17 0.76
N ASN A 25 -6.01 6.81 1.80
CA ASN A 25 -6.55 5.46 1.97
C ASN A 25 -7.92 5.39 1.28
N MET A 26 -7.98 4.68 0.15
CA MET A 26 -9.21 4.38 -0.58
C MET A 26 -9.73 3.03 -0.10
N ARG A 27 -10.58 3.05 0.94
CA ARG A 27 -11.25 1.82 1.39
C ARG A 27 -12.32 1.42 0.39
N ASP A 28 -12.11 0.31 -0.33
CA ASP A 28 -13.21 -0.36 -1.03
C ASP A 28 -13.82 -1.43 -0.12
N SER A 29 -15.07 -1.21 0.29
CA SER A 29 -15.86 -2.17 1.09
C SER A 29 -16.03 -3.56 0.47
N LYS A 30 -15.71 -3.74 -0.82
CA LYS A 30 -15.78 -5.01 -1.54
C LYS A 30 -14.42 -5.62 -1.84
N SER A 31 -13.32 -4.90 -1.58
CA SER A 31 -11.98 -5.40 -1.84
C SER A 31 -11.45 -6.20 -0.64
N SER A 32 -10.68 -7.25 -0.93
CA SER A 32 -9.87 -7.96 0.06
C SER A 32 -8.55 -7.24 0.38
N SER A 33 -8.43 -5.97 -0.01
CA SER A 33 -7.26 -5.13 0.23
C SER A 33 -7.66 -3.70 0.61
N TYR A 34 -6.82 -3.06 1.43
CA TYR A 34 -6.84 -1.62 1.67
C TYR A 34 -5.93 -0.95 0.66
N MET A 35 -6.47 0.00 -0.10
CA MET A 35 -5.73 0.70 -1.14
C MET A 35 -5.17 2.01 -0.62
N PHE A 36 -3.88 2.24 -0.81
CA PHE A 36 -3.21 3.50 -0.54
C PHE A 36 -2.72 4.10 -1.85
N ARG A 37 -3.16 5.33 -2.14
CA ARG A 37 -2.67 6.12 -3.26
C ARG A 37 -1.64 7.12 -2.78
N VAL A 38 -0.53 7.24 -3.49
CA VAL A 38 0.54 8.21 -3.22
C VAL A 38 0.58 9.20 -4.36
N ASP A 39 0.14 10.43 -4.10
CA ASP A 39 0.09 11.51 -5.08
C ASP A 39 1.21 12.52 -4.83
N ALA A 40 1.87 12.95 -5.89
CA ALA A 40 2.81 14.06 -5.87
C ALA A 40 2.08 15.37 -5.52
N PRO A 41 2.78 16.40 -5.00
CA PRO A 41 2.19 17.74 -4.80
C PRO A 41 1.55 18.34 -6.06
N THR A 42 1.97 17.88 -7.25
CA THR A 42 1.42 18.29 -8.54
C THR A 42 0.05 17.68 -8.85
N GLY A 43 -0.41 16.71 -8.05
CA GLY A 43 -1.63 15.93 -8.28
C GLY A 43 -1.43 14.68 -9.13
N GLU A 44 -0.19 14.38 -9.55
CA GLU A 44 0.12 13.15 -10.29
C GLU A 44 0.24 11.95 -9.35
N THR A 45 -0.50 10.87 -9.62
CA THR A 45 -0.35 9.63 -8.87
C THR A 45 0.98 8.96 -9.17
N LYS A 46 1.81 8.84 -8.13
CA LYS A 46 3.13 8.18 -8.21
C LYS A 46 3.02 6.69 -8.02
N HIS A 47 2.23 6.24 -7.05
CA HIS A 47 2.14 4.84 -6.65
C HIS A 47 0.73 4.46 -6.20
N ASN A 48 0.35 3.20 -6.49
CA ASN A 48 -0.82 2.54 -5.95
C ASN A 48 -0.37 1.32 -5.14
N ILE A 49 -0.83 1.21 -3.90
CA ILE A 49 -0.38 0.19 -2.96
C ILE A 49 -1.60 -0.51 -2.38
N GLY A 50 -1.81 -1.77 -2.76
CA GLY A 50 -2.75 -2.64 -2.08
C GLY A 50 -2.08 -3.29 -0.87
N ILE A 51 -2.76 -3.32 0.26
CA ILE A 51 -2.35 -4.12 1.43
C ILE A 51 -3.50 -5.06 1.74
N SER A 52 -3.28 -6.36 1.59
CA SER A 52 -4.32 -7.36 1.83
C SER A 52 -4.89 -7.25 3.25
N SER A 53 -6.20 -7.45 3.36
CA SER A 53 -6.87 -7.38 4.65
C SER A 53 -6.42 -8.48 5.61
N GLU A 54 -6.08 -9.64 5.06
CA GLU A 54 -5.46 -10.76 5.79
C GLU A 54 -4.15 -10.32 6.45
N PHE A 55 -3.23 -9.70 5.69
CA PHE A 55 -1.98 -9.19 6.26
C PHE A 55 -2.19 -8.19 7.39
N VAL A 56 -3.15 -7.26 7.25
CA VAL A 56 -3.47 -6.31 8.33
C VAL A 56 -4.11 -7.01 9.53
N SER A 57 -4.93 -8.04 9.30
CA SER A 57 -5.58 -8.82 10.35
C SER A 57 -4.54 -9.57 11.19
N ASP A 58 -3.64 -10.28 10.51
CA ASP A 58 -2.71 -11.24 11.10
C ASP A 58 -1.52 -10.59 11.83
N ASN A 59 -1.18 -9.35 11.49
CA ASN A 59 0.00 -8.67 12.04
C ASN A 59 -0.38 -7.57 13.04
N GLU A 60 0.38 -7.46 14.12
CA GLU A 60 0.27 -6.33 15.04
C GLU A 60 0.78 -5.03 14.37
N PRO A 61 0.33 -3.84 14.78
CA PRO A 61 0.70 -2.60 14.11
C PRO A 61 2.20 -2.33 14.04
N GLU A 62 2.96 -2.72 15.08
CA GLU A 62 4.42 -2.59 15.08
C GLU A 62 5.06 -3.53 14.06
N ASP A 63 4.56 -4.76 13.97
CA ASP A 63 5.04 -5.79 13.04
C ASP A 63 4.74 -5.43 11.59
N ILE A 64 3.58 -4.82 11.31
CA ILE A 64 3.22 -4.34 9.97
C ILE A 64 4.32 -3.46 9.39
N VAL A 65 4.76 -2.42 10.13
CA VAL A 65 5.79 -1.50 9.65
C VAL A 65 7.14 -2.19 9.51
N ILE A 66 7.47 -3.13 10.41
CA ILE A 66 8.68 -3.94 10.32
C ILE A 66 8.67 -4.78 9.04
N CYS A 67 7.58 -5.48 8.75
CA CYS A 67 7.41 -6.26 7.53
C CYS A 67 7.55 -5.40 6.27
N LEU A 68 6.90 -4.23 6.20
CA LEU A 68 7.01 -3.33 5.05
C LEU A 68 8.45 -2.86 4.79
N LYS A 69 9.25 -2.67 5.86
CA LYS A 69 10.67 -2.35 5.76
C LYS A 69 11.50 -3.55 5.32
N LEU A 70 11.27 -4.72 5.89
CA LEU A 70 11.97 -5.97 5.54
C LEU A 70 11.70 -6.38 4.08
N TYR A 71 10.48 -6.20 3.59
CA TYR A 71 10.11 -6.45 2.20
C TYR A 71 10.66 -5.40 1.22
N ASN A 72 11.30 -4.34 1.72
CA ASN A 72 11.81 -3.23 0.92
C ASN A 72 10.72 -2.59 0.03
N LEU A 73 9.57 -2.23 0.61
CA LEU A 73 8.45 -1.64 -0.12
C LEU A 73 8.89 -0.48 -1.03
N LYS A 74 9.75 0.41 -0.53
CA LYS A 74 10.29 1.54 -1.31
C LYS A 74 10.95 1.10 -2.61
N GLY A 75 11.84 0.10 -2.54
CA GLY A 75 12.54 -0.40 -3.73
C GLY A 75 11.58 -0.99 -4.76
N TYR A 76 10.53 -1.70 -4.29
CA TYR A 76 9.48 -2.19 -5.18
C TYR A 76 8.72 -1.05 -5.86
N LEU A 77 8.32 -0.02 -5.12
CA LEU A 77 7.59 1.13 -5.66
C LEU A 77 8.42 1.92 -6.67
N GLU A 78 9.71 2.12 -6.41
CA GLU A 78 10.64 2.77 -7.35
C GLU A 78 10.84 1.93 -8.62
N MET A 79 10.88 0.60 -8.50
CA MET A 79 11.05 -0.31 -9.62
C MET A 79 9.80 -0.42 -10.50
N PHE A 80 8.61 -0.40 -9.89
CA PHE A 80 7.34 -0.60 -10.60
C PHE A 80 6.63 0.70 -10.99
N GLY A 81 7.09 1.85 -10.47
CA GLY A 81 6.54 3.16 -10.79
C GLY A 81 5.07 3.28 -10.36
N ASN A 82 4.20 3.60 -11.31
CA ASN A 82 2.77 3.78 -11.07
C ASN A 82 1.95 2.49 -11.08
N LYS A 83 2.58 1.34 -11.37
CA LYS A 83 1.90 0.05 -11.31
C LYS A 83 1.53 -0.27 -9.86
N GLU A 84 0.38 -0.92 -9.72
CA GLU A 84 -0.07 -1.37 -8.42
C GLU A 84 0.84 -2.47 -7.86
N VAL A 85 1.14 -2.38 -6.57
CA VAL A 85 1.80 -3.43 -5.82
C VAL A 85 0.89 -3.90 -4.69
N LEU A 86 0.82 -5.20 -4.46
CA LEU A 86 0.04 -5.84 -3.42
C LEU A 86 0.96 -6.40 -2.33
N VAL A 87 0.72 -6.00 -1.09
CA VAL A 87 1.40 -6.51 0.10
C VAL A 87 0.55 -7.63 0.73
N THR A 88 1.17 -8.79 0.92
CA THR A 88 0.58 -9.96 1.59
C THR A 88 1.53 -10.50 2.67
N ASN A 89 1.07 -11.52 3.41
CA ASN A 89 1.91 -12.25 4.35
C ASN A 89 3.13 -12.90 3.68
N ASP A 90 3.08 -13.18 2.37
CA ASP A 90 4.18 -13.79 1.62
C ASP A 90 5.17 -12.77 1.03
N GLY A 91 4.90 -11.47 1.15
CA GLY A 91 5.75 -10.41 0.61
C GLY A 91 5.02 -9.42 -0.28
N ILE A 92 5.75 -8.81 -1.21
CA ILE A 92 5.23 -7.81 -2.15
C ILE A 92 5.16 -8.43 -3.53
N ASN A 93 3.96 -8.45 -4.10
CA ASN A 93 3.70 -8.91 -5.44
C ASN A 93 3.31 -7.71 -6.30
N PRO A 94 3.95 -7.46 -7.46
CA PRO A 94 3.35 -6.53 -8.42
C PRO A 94 2.00 -7.10 -8.82
N GLU A 95 0.93 -6.33 -8.66
CA GLU A 95 -0.35 -6.80 -9.16
C GLU A 95 -0.23 -6.83 -10.68
N VAL A 96 -0.23 -8.02 -11.27
CA VAL A 96 -0.35 -8.17 -12.71
C VAL A 96 -1.77 -7.74 -13.02
N THR A 97 -1.97 -6.44 -13.25
CA THR A 97 -3.17 -5.95 -13.90
C THR A 97 -3.19 -6.63 -15.27
N LEU A 98 -3.87 -7.78 -15.34
CA LEU A 98 -4.33 -8.30 -16.62
C LEU A 98 -5.07 -7.15 -17.28
N PRO A 99 -4.80 -6.84 -18.56
CA PRO A 99 -5.42 -5.71 -19.21
C PRO A 99 -6.92 -5.83 -19.00
N LEU A 100 -7.51 -4.84 -18.35
CA LEU A 100 -8.95 -4.65 -18.37
C LEU A 100 -9.30 -4.51 -19.84
N VAL A 101 -9.76 -5.60 -20.45
CA VAL A 101 -10.36 -5.59 -21.77
C VAL A 101 -11.59 -4.72 -21.62
N LEU A 102 -11.44 -3.44 -21.97
CA LEU A 102 -12.55 -2.56 -22.25
C LEU A 102 -13.35 -3.24 -23.36
N LYS A 103 -14.50 -3.81 -23.01
CA LYS A 103 -15.54 -4.20 -23.95
C LYS A 103 -16.38 -2.99 -24.31
#